data_AF-A0A1E5Q2X7-F1
#
_entry.id   AF-A0A1E5Q2X7-F1
#
_cell.length_a   1.000
_cell.length_b   1.000
_cell.length_c   1.000
_cell.angle_alpha   90.00
_cell.angle_beta   90.00
_cell.angle_gamma   90.00
#
_symmetry.space_group_name_H-M   'P 1'
#
loop_
_entity.id
_entity.type
_entity.pdbx_description
1 polymer ?
#
loop_
_entity_poly.entity_id
_entity_poly.type
_entity_poly.pdbx_seq_one_letter_code
_entity_poly.pdbx_strand_id
1 'polypeptide(L)' 'MSALLILTASGFLAGFFWGFKKPANYCHLGTAGAQAFGNRFGSGMINGVIVGALVGIVSYVAFG' A
#
# COMPACT_ATOMS: atom_id res chain seq x y z
N MET A 1 13.90 -16.07 8.34
CA MET A 1 13.23 -15.67 7.08
C MET A 1 11.71 -15.47 7.22
N SER A 2 10.96 -16.18 8.07
CA SER A 2 9.49 -16.01 8.13
C SER A 2 9.01 -14.66 8.67
N ALA A 3 9.63 -14.12 9.74
CA ALA A 3 9.17 -12.88 10.37
C ALA A 3 9.25 -11.66 9.43
N LEU A 4 10.35 -11.53 8.68
CA LEU A 4 10.56 -10.41 7.76
C LEU A 4 9.55 -10.44 6.61
N LEU A 5 9.27 -11.63 6.06
CA LEU A 5 8.21 -11.84 5.06
C LEU A 5 6.82 -11.52 5.61
N ILE A 6 6.51 -11.98 6.82
CA ILE A 6 5.21 -11.72 7.47
C ILE A 6 5.02 -10.22 7.73
N LEU A 7 6.05 -9.52 8.21
CA LEU A 7 6.01 -8.07 8.46
C LEU A 7 5.89 -7.28 7.16
N THR A 8 6.63 -7.66 6.13
CA THR A 8 6.54 -7.02 4.81
C THR A 8 5.15 -7.24 4.19
N ALA A 9 4.61 -8.45 4.30
CA ALA A 9 3.26 -8.79 3.81
C ALA A 9 2.16 -8.05 4.59
N SER A 10 2.26 -7.95 5.92
CA SER A 10 1.29 -7.20 6.72
C SER A 10 1.37 -5.70 6.46
N GLY A 11 2.58 -5.16 6.28
CA GLY A 11 2.80 -3.79 5.82
C GLY A 11 2.18 -3.53 4.46
N PHE A 12 2.37 -4.44 3.51
CA PHE A 12 1.73 -4.36 2.20
C PHE A 12 0.21 -4.35 2.29
N LEU A 13 -0.39 -5.27 3.06
CA LEU A 13 -1.83 -5.34 3.24
C LEU A 13 -2.37 -4.05 3.89
N ALA A 14 -1.71 -3.54 4.93
CA ALA A 14 -2.09 -2.30 5.59
C ALA A 14 -2.06 -1.11 4.62
N GLY A 15 -0.97 -0.97 3.84
CA GLY A 15 -0.86 0.06 2.81
C GLY A 15 -1.91 -0.09 1.70
N PHE A 16 -2.19 -1.33 1.30
CA PHE A 16 -3.20 -1.64 0.30
C PHE A 16 -4.61 -1.23 0.75
N PHE A 17 -5.04 -1.68 1.94
CA PHE A 17 -6.35 -1.32 2.48
C PHE A 17 -6.48 0.19 2.70
N TRP A 18 -5.41 0.85 3.13
CA TRP A 18 -5.40 2.31 3.26
C TRP A 18 -5.60 3.01 1.92
N GLY A 19 -4.81 2.67 0.91
CA GLY A 19 -4.93 3.25 -0.44
C GLY A 19 -6.23 2.90 -1.15
N PHE A 20 -6.83 1.75 -0.84
CA PHE A 20 -8.11 1.33 -1.38
C PHE A 20 -9.29 2.07 -0.72
N LYS A 21 -9.19 2.40 0.58
CA LYS A 21 -10.21 3.18 1.32
C LYS A 21 -10.09 4.67 1.05
N LYS A 22 -8.86 5.18 0.89
CA LYS A 22 -8.54 6.58 0.60
C LYS A 22 -7.77 6.67 -0.72
N PRO A 23 -8.46 6.47 -1.86
CA PRO A 23 -7.84 6.54 -3.17
C PRO A 23 -7.32 7.94 -3.47
N ALA A 24 -6.19 8.03 -4.17
CA ALA A 24 -5.69 9.28 -4.70
C ALA A 24 -6.69 9.89 -5.69
N ASN A 25 -6.93 11.20 -5.57
CA ASN A 25 -7.79 11.94 -6.48
C ASN A 25 -6.92 12.67 -7.52
N TYR A 26 -6.58 11.97 -8.60
CA TYR A 26 -5.78 12.55 -9.68
C TYR A 26 -6.57 13.67 -10.38
N CYS A 27 -5.90 14.75 -10.80
CA CYS A 27 -6.56 15.94 -11.34
C CYS A 27 -7.48 15.70 -12.55
N HIS A 28 -7.29 14.60 -13.28
CA HIS A 28 -8.13 14.21 -14.42
C HIS A 28 -9.33 13.34 -14.03
N LEU A 29 -9.41 12.89 -12.78
CA LEU A 29 -10.53 12.10 -12.24
C LEU A 29 -11.46 13.03 -11.45
N GLY A 30 -12.74 13.02 -11.81
CA GLY A 30 -13.78 13.58 -10.94
C GLY A 30 -13.94 12.75 -9.67
N THR A 31 -14.74 13.24 -8.71
CA THR A 31 -14.99 12.54 -7.43
C THR A 31 -15.52 11.11 -7.58
N ALA A 32 -16.37 10.86 -8.59
CA ALA A 32 -16.86 9.53 -8.92
C ALA A 32 -15.76 8.63 -9.52
N GLY A 33 -14.88 9.18 -10.36
CA GLY A 33 -13.74 8.47 -10.95
C GLY A 33 -12.68 8.10 -9.91
N ALA A 34 -12.49 8.96 -8.90
CA ALA A 34 -11.59 8.67 -7.78
C ALA A 34 -12.04 7.44 -6.97
N GLN A 35 -13.36 7.22 -6.86
CA GLN A 35 -13.96 6.08 -6.16
C GLN A 35 -14.16 4.85 -7.06
N ALA A 36 -13.84 4.92 -8.35
CA ALA A 36 -13.92 3.79 -9.24
C ALA A 36 -12.96 2.68 -8.79
N PHE A 37 -13.39 1.42 -8.95
CA PHE A 37 -12.63 0.26 -8.49
C PHE A 37 -11.20 0.25 -9.04
N GLY A 38 -11.01 0.59 -10.31
CA GLY A 38 -9.68 0.65 -10.94
C GLY A 38 -8.74 1.64 -10.25
N ASN A 39 -9.22 2.84 -9.93
CA ASN A 39 -8.41 3.85 -9.23
C ASN A 39 -8.13 3.44 -7.77
N ARG A 40 -9.12 2.87 -7.09
CA ARG A 40 -8.95 2.36 -5.72
C ARG A 40 -7.97 1.20 -5.65
N PHE A 41 -8.04 0.27 -6.60
CA PHE A 41 -7.12 -0.85 -6.69
C PHE A 41 -5.70 -0.37 -7.00
N GLY A 42 -5.54 0.52 -7.98
CA GLY A 42 -4.23 1.11 -8.31
C GLY A 42 -3.62 1.89 -7.14
N SER A 43 -4.40 2.77 -6.51
CA SER A 43 -3.98 3.53 -5.32
C SER A 43 -3.65 2.60 -4.14
N GLY A 44 -4.42 1.54 -3.95
CA GLY A 44 -4.13 0.47 -2.99
C GLY A 44 -2.80 -0.20 -3.28
N MET A 45 -2.58 -0.69 -4.51
CA MET A 45 -1.32 -1.37 -4.86
C MET A 45 -0.09 -0.47 -4.65
N ILE A 46 -0.14 0.80 -5.08
CA ILE A 46 0.97 1.74 -4.91
C ILE A 46 1.28 1.93 -3.42
N ASN A 47 0.27 2.22 -2.61
CA ASN A 47 0.47 2.41 -1.17
C ASN A 47 0.92 1.11 -0.48
N GLY A 48 0.40 -0.04 -0.90
CA GLY A 48 0.82 -1.35 -0.41
C GLY A 48 2.31 -1.60 -0.66
N VAL A 49 2.79 -1.36 -1.88
CA VAL A 49 4.21 -1.53 -2.22
C VAL A 49 5.09 -0.59 -1.40
N ILE A 50 4.72 0.69 -1.28
CA ILE A 50 5.51 1.68 -0.54
C ILE A 50 5.59 1.31 0.95
N VAL A 51 4.45 1.01 1.58
CA VAL A 51 4.41 0.66 3.01
C VAL A 51 5.09 -0.68 3.26
N GLY A 52 4.86 -1.68 2.40
CA GLY A 52 5.55 -2.97 2.48
C GLY A 52 7.06 -2.82 2.38
N ALA A 53 7.56 -2.04 1.42
CA ALA A 53 8.99 -1.77 1.26
C ALA A 53 9.59 -1.06 2.48
N LEU A 54 8.92 -0.03 3.02
CA LEU A 54 9.34 0.65 4.24
C LEU A 54 9.44 -0.31 5.43
N VAL A 55 8.41 -1.13 5.65
CA VAL A 55 8.42 -2.13 6.73
C VAL A 55 9.51 -3.17 6.50
N GLY A 56 9.74 -3.58 5.25
CA GLY A 56 10.83 -4.49 4.88
C GLY A 56 12.20 -3.93 5.22
N ILE A 57 12.48 -2.67 4.85
CA ILE A 57 13.74 -1.98 5.16
C ILE A 57 13.93 -1.84 6.67
N VAL A 58 12.90 -1.38 7.40
CA VAL A 58 12.99 -1.23 8.86
C VAL A 58 13.22 -2.57 9.55
N SER A 59 12.53 -3.62 9.10
CA SER A 59 12.72 -4.97 9.61
C SER A 59 14.13 -5.51 9.32
N TYR A 60 14.67 -5.23 8.13
CA TYR A 60 16.04 -5.60 7.79
C TYR A 60 17.05 -4.88 8.68
N VAL A 61 16.89 -3.57 8.93
CA VAL A 61 17.81 -2.81 9.81
C VAL A 61 17.71 -3.25 11.28
N ALA A 62 16.52 -3.61 11.75
CA ALA A 62 16.30 -3.98 13.15
C ALA A 62 16.74 -5.41 13.50
N PHE A 63 16.70 -6.33 12.53
CA PHE A 63 16.90 -7.77 12.77
C PHE A 63 17.98 -8.41 11.89
N GLY A 64 18.51 -7.69 10.90
CA GLY A 64 19.62 -8.11 10.03
C GLY A 64 20.92 -7.47 10.47
#